data_AF-A0A352NAV4-F1
#
_entry.id   AF-A0A352NAV4-F1
#
_cell.length_a   1.000
_cell.length_b   1.000
_cell.length_c   1.000
_cell.angle_alpha   90.00
_cell.angle_beta   90.00
_cell.angle_gamma   90.00
#
_symmetry.space_group_name_H-M   'P 1'
#
loop_
_entity.id
_entity.type
_entity.pdbx_description
1 polymer ?
#
loop_
_entity_poly.entity_id
_entity_poly.type
_entity_poly.pdbx_seq_one_letter_code
_entity_poly.pdbx_strand_id
1 'polypeptide(L)'
;MKKQNDFKSAISLTEDARLNALRAKRDAGDPHNPFCAKSGREAEYYKATQSVQACDLILKVLKKEKNEEAWKKARTVKRKAKHLFTCAMDIFVMAGLIALACMGVAAVTVLFKFHDPIIQAASVIGASAALAAALCQK
;
A
#
# COMPACT_ATOMS: atom_id res chain seq x y z
N MET A 1 3.84 -5.41 17.25
CA MET A 1 2.99 -4.42 17.96
C MET A 1 3.79 -3.41 18.77
N LYS A 2 4.86 -3.79 19.48
CA LYS A 2 5.68 -2.88 20.31
C LYS A 2 6.05 -1.54 19.62
N LYS A 3 6.65 -1.59 18.43
CA LYS A 3 7.05 -0.39 17.65
C LYS A 3 5.94 0.63 17.40
N GLN A 4 4.69 0.19 17.16
CA GLN A 4 3.58 1.14 16.97
C GLN A 4 3.16 1.83 18.26
N ASN A 5 3.25 1.14 19.39
CA ASN A 5 2.98 1.72 20.70
C ASN A 5 4.08 2.69 21.09
N ASP A 6 5.33 2.39 20.76
CA ASP A 6 6.49 3.26 21.02
C ASP A 6 6.37 4.59 20.25
N PHE A 7 6.00 4.55 18.96
CA PHE A 7 5.76 5.78 18.18
C PHE A 7 4.58 6.61 18.72
N LYS A 8 3.48 5.95 19.13
CA LYS A 8 2.34 6.67 19.74
C LYS A 8 2.75 7.36 21.04
N SER A 9 3.51 6.65 21.88
CA SER A 9 4.07 7.17 23.13
C SER A 9 5.03 8.34 22.89
N ALA A 10 5.93 8.23 21.91
CA ALA A 10 6.86 9.29 21.55
C ALA A 10 6.14 10.54 21.00
N ILE A 11 5.07 10.36 20.22
CA ILE A 11 4.23 11.47 19.74
C ILE A 11 3.55 12.16 20.91
N SER A 12 2.90 11.43 21.82
CA SER A 12 2.21 12.04 22.97
C SER A 12 3.18 12.78 23.89
N LEU A 13 4.36 12.19 24.17
CA LEU A 13 5.40 12.85 24.97
C LEU A 13 5.87 14.16 24.32
N THR A 14 6.04 14.17 23.00
CA THR A 14 6.48 15.37 22.27
C THR A 14 5.36 16.42 22.18
N GLU A 15 4.10 15.99 22.07
CA GLU A 15 2.93 16.88 22.13
C GLU A 15 2.79 17.52 23.52
N ASP A 16 3.00 16.77 24.61
CA ASP A 16 3.01 17.31 25.97
C ASP A 16 4.16 18.30 26.19
N ALA A 17 5.37 17.98 25.70
CA ALA A 17 6.51 18.90 25.74
C ALA A 17 6.23 20.20 24.96
N ARG A 18 5.59 20.09 23.79
CA ARG A 18 5.16 21.25 22.99
C ARG A 18 4.12 22.09 23.73
N LEU A 19 3.14 21.45 24.38
CA LEU A 19 2.11 22.15 25.15
C LEU A 19 2.73 22.90 26.34
N ASN A 20 3.68 22.29 27.04
CA ASN A 20 4.41 22.94 28.13
C ASN A 20 5.24 24.14 27.63
N ALA A 21 5.91 24.01 26.48
CA ALA A 21 6.63 25.11 25.85
C ALA A 21 5.70 26.24 25.38
N LEU A 22 4.50 25.91 24.87
CA LEU A 22 3.47 26.89 24.51
C LEU A 22 2.90 27.63 25.73
N ARG A 23 2.71 26.94 26.86
CA ARG A 23 2.32 27.56 28.13
C ARG A 23 3.38 28.54 28.61
N ALA A 24 4.65 28.13 28.63
CA ALA A 24 5.77 29.01 28.95
C ALA A 24 5.85 30.23 28.02
N LYS A 25 5.60 30.05 26.72
CA LYS A 25 5.51 31.14 25.74
C LYS A 25 4.36 32.11 26.05
N ARG A 26 3.21 31.58 26.45
CA ARG A 26 2.03 32.37 26.84
C ARG A 26 2.29 33.18 28.11
N ASP A 27 2.99 32.62 29.09
CA ASP A 27 3.32 33.29 30.35
C ASP A 27 4.35 34.42 30.15
N ALA A 28 5.28 34.25 29.21
CA ALA A 28 6.26 35.27 28.82
C ALA A 28 5.71 36.32 27.83
N GLY A 29 4.56 36.05 27.20
CA GLY A 29 3.90 36.95 26.23
C GLY A 29 3.14 38.10 26.88
N ASP A 30 2.78 39.09 26.07
CA ASP A 30 1.90 40.17 26.49
C ASP A 30 0.44 39.67 26.57
N PRO A 31 -0.32 39.93 27.67
CA PRO A 31 -1.73 39.60 27.75
C PRO A 31 -2.59 40.16 26.62
N HIS A 32 -2.24 41.35 26.09
CA HIS A 32 -3.00 42.00 25.03
C HIS A 32 -2.56 41.54 23.63
N ASN A 33 -1.30 41.09 23.47
CA ASN A 33 -0.79 40.54 22.22
C ASN A 33 0.12 39.31 22.46
N PRO A 34 -0.41 38.08 22.33
CA PRO A 34 0.31 36.85 22.63
C PRO A 34 1.44 36.51 21.64
N PHE A 35 1.49 37.20 20.49
CA PHE A 35 2.56 37.05 19.49
C PHE A 35 3.75 37.97 19.76
N CYS A 36 3.61 38.91 20.69
CA CYS A 36 4.68 39.79 21.13
C CYS A 36 5.18 39.35 22.50
N ALA A 37 6.50 39.45 22.68
CA ALA A 37 7.10 39.28 23.98
C ALA A 37 6.70 40.45 24.90
N LYS A 38 6.51 40.15 26.19
CA LYS A 38 6.34 41.20 27.19
C LYS A 38 7.65 41.99 27.32
N SER A 39 7.56 43.32 27.40
CA SER A 39 8.72 44.18 27.66
C SER A 39 9.50 43.69 28.89
N GLY A 40 10.80 43.43 28.71
CA GLY A 40 11.68 42.85 29.75
C GLY A 40 11.74 41.33 29.83
N ARG A 41 10.90 40.57 29.09
CA ARG A 41 10.91 39.08 29.03
C ARG A 41 11.11 38.52 27.62
N GLU A 42 11.71 39.32 26.73
CA GLU A 42 11.95 38.96 25.34
C GLU A 42 12.80 37.69 25.20
N ALA A 43 13.88 37.58 25.96
CA ALA A 43 14.76 36.41 25.91
C ALA A 43 14.04 35.10 26.27
N GLU A 44 13.13 35.13 27.23
CA GLU A 44 12.34 33.95 27.65
C GLU A 44 11.31 33.58 26.59
N TYR A 45 10.65 34.58 26.00
CA TYR A 45 9.68 34.38 24.91
C TYR A 45 10.33 33.79 23.65
N TYR A 46 11.52 34.26 23.27
CA TYR A 46 12.25 33.71 22.12
C TYR A 46 12.76 32.28 22.38
N LYS A 47 13.27 32.00 23.58
CA LYS A 47 13.66 30.64 24.00
C LYS A 47 12.47 29.67 23.96
N ALA A 48 11.32 30.09 24.50
CA ALA A 48 10.10 29.29 24.46
C ALA A 48 9.57 29.12 23.03
N THR A 49 9.72 30.13 22.16
CA THR A 49 9.35 30.02 20.75
C THR A 49 10.25 29.04 20.00
N GLN A 50 11.55 29.05 20.27
CA GLN A 50 12.50 28.12 19.66
C GLN A 50 12.24 26.67 20.11
N SER A 51 11.89 26.45 21.38
CA SER A 51 11.56 25.10 21.87
C SER A 51 10.25 24.56 21.28
N VAL A 52 9.24 25.41 21.06
CA VAL A 52 8.02 25.03 20.32
C VAL A 52 8.36 24.63 18.88
N GLN A 53 9.19 25.41 18.19
CA GLN A 53 9.63 25.10 16.83
C GLN A 53 10.41 23.77 16.77
N ALA A 54 11.29 23.51 17.74
CA ALA A 54 12.00 22.24 17.83
C ALA A 54 11.04 21.05 18.02
N CYS A 55 10.03 21.19 18.88
CA CYS A 55 9.01 20.16 19.07
C CYS A 55 8.18 19.94 17.80
N ASP A 56 7.85 20.99 17.06
CA ASP A 56 7.11 20.89 15.80
C ASP A 56 7.92 20.16 14.71
N LEU A 57 9.24 20.36 14.66
CA LEU A 57 10.12 19.62 13.76
C LEU A 57 10.17 18.13 14.13
N ILE A 58 10.33 17.81 15.41
CA ILE A 58 10.34 16.43 15.91
C ILE A 58 9.00 15.74 15.56
N LEU A 59 7.87 16.39 15.83
CA LEU A 59 6.55 15.86 15.47
C LEU A 59 6.38 15.63 13.97
N LYS A 60 6.90 16.53 13.13
CA LYS A 60 6.83 16.38 11.67
C LYS A 60 7.63 15.15 11.20
N VAL A 61 8.82 14.93 11.75
CA VAL A 61 9.65 13.75 11.44
C VAL A 61 8.94 12.47 11.90
N LEU A 62 8.47 12.41 13.14
CA LEU A 62 7.77 11.23 13.69
C LEU A 62 6.50 10.88 12.89
N LYS A 63 5.69 11.88 12.50
CA LYS A 63 4.49 11.66 11.69
C LYS A 63 4.83 11.20 10.26
N LYS A 64 5.93 11.70 9.69
CA LYS A 64 6.40 11.28 8.36
C LYS A 64 6.84 9.83 8.36
N GLU A 65 7.66 9.41 9.33
CA GLU A 65 8.12 8.01 9.43
C GLU A 65 6.95 7.03 9.62
N LYS A 66 5.98 7.37 10.48
CA LYS A 66 4.76 6.57 10.65
C LYS A 66 3.99 6.41 9.33
N ASN A 67 3.86 7.49 8.57
CA ASN A 67 3.17 7.47 7.28
C ASN A 67 3.95 6.67 6.24
N GLU A 68 5.29 6.74 6.22
CA GLU A 68 6.11 5.93 5.32
C GLU A 68 5.99 4.43 5.60
N GLU A 69 5.95 4.02 6.87
CA GLU A 69 5.71 2.61 7.23
C GLU A 69 4.32 2.15 6.78
N ALA A 70 3.29 2.97 6.99
CA ALA A 70 1.94 2.68 6.53
C ALA A 70 1.87 2.62 4.99
N TRP A 71 2.57 3.52 4.31
CA TRP A 71 2.59 3.60 2.85
C TRP A 71 3.37 2.44 2.22
N LYS A 72 4.48 2.01 2.82
CA LYS A 72 5.20 0.79 2.43
C LYS A 72 4.31 -0.45 2.53
N LYS A 73 3.54 -0.58 3.62
CA LYS A 73 2.56 -1.67 3.79
C LYS A 73 1.42 -1.58 2.77
N ALA A 74 0.89 -0.40 2.53
CA ALA A 74 -0.14 -0.21 1.50
C ALA A 74 0.38 -0.55 0.10
N ARG A 75 1.64 -0.21 -0.19
CA ARG A 75 2.31 -0.52 -1.46
C ARG A 75 2.49 -2.03 -1.66
N THR A 76 2.88 -2.78 -0.63
CA THR A 76 3.01 -4.25 -0.74
C THR A 76 1.65 -4.93 -0.94
N VAL A 77 0.60 -4.47 -0.25
CA VAL A 77 -0.77 -4.97 -0.45
C VAL A 77 -1.26 -4.66 -1.86
N LYS A 78 -1.09 -3.43 -2.35
CA LYS A 78 -1.46 -3.04 -3.72
C LYS A 78 -0.69 -3.84 -4.78
N ARG A 79 0.61 -4.12 -4.55
CA ARG A 79 1.42 -4.92 -5.48
C ARG A 79 0.94 -6.37 -5.55
N LYS A 80 0.64 -6.98 -4.41
CA LYS A 80 0.06 -8.34 -4.34
C LYS A 80 -1.32 -8.40 -4.99
N ALA A 81 -2.17 -7.42 -4.73
CA ALA A 81 -3.50 -7.34 -5.33
C ALA A 81 -3.42 -7.23 -6.85
N LYS A 82 -2.59 -6.33 -7.39
CA LYS A 82 -2.38 -6.22 -8.84
C LYS A 82 -1.91 -7.54 -9.46
N HIS A 83 -0.95 -8.22 -8.81
CA HIS A 83 -0.44 -9.50 -9.31
C HIS A 83 -1.55 -10.57 -9.38
N LEU A 84 -2.38 -10.68 -8.34
CA LEU A 84 -3.52 -11.61 -8.32
C LEU A 84 -4.53 -11.29 -9.42
N PHE A 85 -4.87 -10.02 -9.62
CA PHE A 85 -5.75 -9.60 -10.70
C PHE A 85 -5.18 -9.93 -12.08
N THR A 86 -3.89 -9.68 -12.31
CA THR A 86 -3.24 -10.01 -13.58
C THR A 86 -3.26 -11.51 -13.86
N CYS A 87 -2.94 -12.36 -12.86
CA CYS A 87 -3.03 -13.82 -13.03
C CYS A 87 -4.46 -14.30 -13.27
N ALA A 88 -5.45 -13.77 -12.55
CA ALA A 88 -6.84 -14.18 -12.72
C ALA A 88 -7.38 -13.83 -14.12
N MET A 89 -7.03 -12.65 -14.65
CA MET A 89 -7.41 -12.25 -16.00
C MET A 89 -6.72 -13.12 -17.07
N ASP A 90 -5.44 -13.45 -16.88
CA ASP A 90 -4.71 -14.32 -17.81
C ASP A 90 -5.34 -15.73 -17.85
N ILE A 91 -5.65 -16.32 -16.70
CA ILE A 91 -6.35 -17.61 -16.61
C ILE A 91 -7.72 -17.55 -17.31
N PHE A 92 -8.49 -16.48 -17.11
CA PHE A 92 -9.79 -16.32 -17.74
C PHE A 92 -9.68 -16.23 -19.28
N VAL A 93 -8.71 -15.47 -19.79
CA VAL A 93 -8.45 -15.35 -21.22
C VAL A 93 -8.02 -16.69 -21.82
N MET A 94 -7.13 -17.41 -21.14
CA MET A 94 -6.67 -18.73 -21.60
C MET A 94 -7.80 -19.77 -21.60
N ALA A 95 -8.63 -19.79 -20.57
CA ALA A 95 -9.80 -20.68 -20.51
C ALA A 95 -10.80 -20.39 -21.63
N GLY A 96 -11.05 -19.11 -21.91
CA GLY A 96 -11.89 -18.69 -23.04
C GLY A 96 -11.32 -19.12 -24.40
N LEU A 97 -10.00 -18.98 -24.59
CA LEU A 97 -9.33 -19.39 -25.82
C LEU A 97 -9.38 -20.91 -26.05
N ILE A 98 -9.18 -21.70 -24.99
CA ILE A 98 -9.27 -23.17 -25.05
C ILE A 98 -10.71 -23.60 -25.37
N ALA A 99 -11.72 -22.99 -24.75
CA ALA A 99 -13.12 -23.29 -25.03
C ALA A 99 -13.47 -23.01 -26.50
N LEU A 100 -13.01 -21.88 -27.04
CA LEU A 100 -13.24 -21.49 -28.43
C LEU A 100 -12.51 -22.44 -29.40
N ALA A 101 -11.28 -22.85 -29.07
CA ALA A 101 -10.54 -23.85 -29.84
C ALA A 101 -11.24 -25.22 -29.85
N CYS A 102 -11.71 -25.71 -28.69
CA CYS A 102 -12.45 -26.97 -28.61
C CYS A 102 -13.75 -26.94 -29.41
N MET A 103 -14.47 -25.82 -29.40
CA MET A 103 -15.70 -25.65 -30.18
C MET A 103 -15.41 -25.65 -31.69
N GLY A 104 -14.30 -25.05 -32.13
CA GLY A 104 -13.84 -25.12 -33.51
C GLY A 104 -13.52 -26.55 -33.96
N VAL A 105 -12.83 -27.33 -33.13
CA VAL A 105 -12.52 -28.75 -33.43
C VAL A 105 -13.81 -29.58 -33.51
N ALA A 106 -14.75 -29.37 -32.60
CA ALA A 106 -16.05 -30.06 -32.62
C ALA A 106 -16.88 -29.72 -33.88
N ALA A 107 -16.85 -28.48 -34.34
CA ALA A 107 -17.54 -28.09 -35.58
C ALA A 107 -16.94 -28.77 -36.82
N VAL A 108 -15.61 -28.87 -36.91
CA VAL A 108 -14.93 -29.53 -38.04
C VAL A 108 -15.18 -31.03 -38.06
N THR A 109 -15.16 -31.71 -36.90
CA THR A 109 -15.43 -33.15 -36.83
C THR A 109 -16.87 -33.51 -37.22
N VAL A 110 -17.84 -32.67 -36.85
CA VAL A 110 -19.25 -32.84 -37.28
C VAL A 110 -19.42 -32.63 -38.78
N LEU A 111 -18.71 -31.66 -39.38
CA LEU A 111 -18.76 -31.41 -40.83
C LEU A 111 -18.15 -32.55 -41.66
N PHE A 112 -17.08 -33.17 -41.18
CA PHE A 112 -16.32 -34.17 -41.93
C PHE A 112 -16.85 -35.62 -41.79
N LYS A 113 -17.91 -35.86 -41.02
CA LYS A 113 -18.56 -37.19 -40.90
C LYS A 113 -17.63 -38.36 -40.55
N PHE A 114 -16.45 -38.11 -39.95
CA PHE A 114 -15.59 -39.15 -39.40
C PHE A 114 -16.05 -39.48 -37.98
N HIS A 115 -16.90 -40.51 -37.84
CA HIS A 115 -17.33 -41.05 -36.56
C HIS A 115 -16.32 -42.11 -36.07
N ASP A 116 -15.11 -41.68 -35.69
CA ASP A 116 -14.19 -42.53 -34.92
C ASP A 116 -13.76 -41.79 -33.63
N PRO A 117 -14.44 -42.04 -32.50
CA PRO A 117 -14.25 -41.30 -31.24
C PRO A 117 -12.83 -41.45 -30.65
N ILE A 118 -12.09 -42.47 -31.10
CA ILE A 118 -10.75 -42.82 -30.61
C ILE A 118 -9.70 -41.78 -31.05
N ILE A 119 -9.77 -41.31 -32.30
CA ILE A 119 -8.79 -40.36 -32.85
C ILE A 119 -9.01 -38.97 -32.25
N GLN A 120 -10.27 -38.58 -32.05
CA GLN A 120 -10.63 -37.31 -31.41
C GLN A 120 -10.22 -37.27 -29.93
N ALA A 121 -10.38 -38.38 -29.20
CA ALA A 121 -9.90 -38.48 -27.82
C ALA A 121 -8.37 -38.36 -27.75
N ALA A 122 -7.66 -39.05 -28.63
CA ALA A 122 -6.19 -39.02 -28.67
C ALA A 122 -5.65 -37.62 -28.98
N SER A 123 -6.25 -36.88 -29.92
CA SER A 123 -5.81 -35.52 -30.25
C SER A 123 -6.08 -34.51 -29.13
N VAL A 124 -7.19 -34.65 -28.40
CA VAL A 124 -7.54 -33.77 -27.28
C VAL A 124 -6.66 -34.03 -26.07
N ILE A 125 -6.33 -35.30 -25.79
CA ILE A 125 -5.41 -35.66 -24.70
C ILE A 125 -3.99 -35.18 -25.03
N GLY A 126 -3.53 -35.36 -26.28
CA GLY A 126 -2.23 -34.87 -26.72
C GLY A 126 -2.10 -33.34 -26.67
N ALA A 127 -3.13 -32.61 -27.12
CA ALA A 127 -3.14 -31.15 -27.10
C ALA A 127 -3.21 -30.58 -25.67
N SER A 128 -4.00 -31.20 -24.78
CA SER A 128 -4.08 -30.78 -23.38
C SER A 128 -2.79 -31.06 -22.61
N ALA A 129 -2.11 -32.19 -22.88
CA ALA A 129 -0.81 -32.50 -22.29
C ALA A 129 0.30 -31.51 -22.75
N ALA A 130 0.32 -31.13 -24.02
CA ALA A 130 1.29 -30.15 -24.53
C ALA A 130 1.04 -28.75 -23.95
N LEU A 131 -0.23 -28.35 -23.79
CA LEU A 131 -0.59 -27.09 -23.14
C LEU A 131 -0.25 -27.08 -21.64
N ALA A 132 -0.49 -28.19 -20.93
CA ALA A 132 -0.12 -28.33 -19.53
C ALA A 132 1.41 -28.23 -19.33
N ALA A 133 2.19 -28.83 -20.22
CA ALA A 133 3.65 -28.72 -20.20
C ALA A 133 4.14 -27.27 -20.45
N ALA A 134 3.51 -26.54 -21.37
CA ALA A 134 3.86 -25.15 -21.66
C ALA A 134 3.50 -24.19 -20.51
N LEU A 135 2.44 -24.50 -19.74
CA LEU A 135 2.04 -23.73 -18.56
C LEU A 135 2.98 -23.94 -17.36
N CYS A 136 3.60 -25.11 -17.22
CA CYS A 136 4.57 -25.37 -16.15
C CYS A 136 5.96 -24.74 -16.39
N GLN A 137 6.23 -24.21 -17.58
CA GLN A 137 7.50 -23.57 -17.92
C GLN A 137 7.51 -22.03 -17.77
N LYS A 138 6.37 -21.40 -17.46
CA LYS A 138 6.25 -19.94 -17.23
C LYS A 138 6.14 -19.62 -15.74
#